data_AF-A0A2E3ZFS4-F1
#
_entry.id   AF-A0A2E3ZFS4-F1
#
_cell.length_a   1.000
_cell.length_b   1.000
_cell.length_c   1.000
_cell.angle_alpha   90.00
_cell.angle_beta   90.00
_cell.angle_gamma   90.00
#
_symmetry.space_group_name_H-M   'P 1'
#
loop_
_entity.id
_entity.type
_entity.pdbx_description
1 polymer ?
#
loop_
_entity_poly.entity_id
_entity_poly.type
_entity_poly.pdbx_seq_one_letter_code
_entity_poly.pdbx_strand_id
1 'polypeptide(L)'
;MSDDRRGLGRGLDDLMAQNEMDLPFLSAYGPAFDAEEDISQAKIPPEEIFDAVVRHLRSLGCKIDSVEDRKLTVQGLIVVTDEEGVQLIFENEVRLPFVPSDLASPGLSEGQIDKDGCRARVMIQAWGIEARRCLSRFIEHVNINDDE
;
A
#
# COMPACT_ATOMS: atom_id res chain seq x y z
N MET A 1 39.89 24.18 -44.06
CA MET A 1 39.31 23.98 -42.72
C MET A 1 38.03 24.81 -42.68
N SER A 2 36.87 24.17 -42.78
CA SER A 2 35.57 24.84 -42.69
C SER A 2 34.81 24.17 -41.55
N ASP A 3 34.56 24.93 -40.51
CA ASP A 3 34.14 24.48 -39.18
C ASP A 3 32.63 24.21 -39.17
N ASP A 4 32.27 22.94 -39.06
CA ASP A 4 30.90 22.43 -39.00
C ASP A 4 30.39 22.56 -37.55
N ARG A 5 29.97 23.76 -37.15
CA ARG A 5 29.29 23.97 -35.85
C ARG A 5 27.79 24.13 -36.07
N ARG A 6 27.11 22.99 -36.20
CA ARG A 6 25.65 22.90 -36.09
C ARG A 6 25.24 23.33 -34.68
N GLY A 7 24.52 24.44 -34.60
CA GLY A 7 24.15 25.08 -33.34
C GLY A 7 23.21 24.23 -32.50
N LEU A 8 23.74 23.65 -31.42
CA LEU A 8 23.00 22.98 -30.34
C LEU A 8 22.19 23.95 -29.45
N GLY A 9 22.33 25.27 -29.65
CA GLY A 9 21.66 26.29 -28.82
C GLY A 9 20.23 26.63 -29.22
N ARG A 10 19.83 26.38 -30.48
CA ARG A 10 18.50 26.83 -30.97
C ARG A 10 17.33 25.99 -30.46
N GLY A 11 17.55 24.71 -30.16
CA GLY A 11 16.47 23.84 -29.67
C GLY A 11 16.19 23.97 -28.18
N LEU A 12 17.16 24.44 -27.40
CA LEU A 12 17.03 24.55 -25.94
C LEU A 12 16.24 25.81 -25.57
N ASP A 13 16.50 26.93 -26.25
CA ASP A 13 15.70 28.15 -26.09
C ASP A 13 14.23 27.95 -26.51
N ASP A 14 13.97 27.19 -27.58
CA ASP A 14 12.60 26.85 -28.01
C ASP A 14 11.90 25.92 -26.99
N LEU A 15 12.63 24.99 -26.37
CA LEU A 15 12.13 24.11 -25.28
C LEU A 15 11.87 24.89 -23.98
N MET A 16 12.69 25.90 -23.68
CA MET A 16 12.49 26.80 -22.54
C MET A 16 11.28 27.71 -22.78
N ALA A 17 11.12 28.25 -23.98
CA ALA A 17 9.97 29.06 -24.35
C ALA A 17 8.65 28.28 -24.31
N GLN A 18 8.66 26.98 -24.67
CA GLN A 18 7.50 26.11 -24.52
C GLN A 18 7.14 25.87 -23.04
N ASN A 19 8.13 25.64 -22.16
CA ASN A 19 7.86 25.47 -20.72
C ASN A 19 7.40 26.76 -20.03
N GLU A 20 7.93 27.93 -20.43
CA GLU A 20 7.49 29.22 -19.87
C GLU A 20 6.01 29.53 -20.18
N MET A 21 5.46 28.98 -21.25
CA MET A 21 4.04 29.15 -21.59
C MET A 21 3.08 28.29 -20.74
N ASP A 22 3.59 27.28 -20.02
CA ASP A 22 2.78 26.43 -19.14
C ASP A 22 2.77 26.91 -17.67
N LEU A 23 3.68 27.82 -17.29
CA LEU A 23 3.67 28.47 -15.95
C LEU A 23 2.37 29.23 -15.63
N PRO A 24 1.76 29.98 -16.57
CA PRO A 24 0.48 30.64 -16.36
C PRO A 24 -0.65 29.64 -16.04
N PHE A 25 -0.62 28.43 -16.62
CA PHE A 25 -1.60 27.38 -16.33
C PHE A 25 -1.45 26.82 -14.91
N LEU A 26 -0.22 26.58 -14.44
CA LEU A 26 0.02 26.14 -13.05
C LEU A 26 -0.38 27.20 -12.02
N SER A 27 -0.17 28.48 -12.32
CA SER A 27 -0.50 29.58 -11.39
C SER A 27 -2.01 29.73 -11.10
N ALA A 28 -2.87 29.22 -11.99
CA ALA A 28 -4.33 29.22 -11.80
C ALA A 28 -4.80 28.20 -10.75
N TYR A 29 -3.96 27.21 -10.40
CA TYR A 29 -4.27 26.23 -9.35
C TYR A 29 -4.00 26.74 -7.92
N GLY A 30 -3.74 28.04 -7.77
CA GLY A 30 -3.32 28.63 -6.50
C GLY A 30 -1.82 28.42 -6.27
N PRO A 31 -1.21 29.09 -5.27
CA PRO A 31 0.16 28.78 -4.90
C PRO A 31 0.25 27.28 -4.70
N ALA A 32 1.18 26.63 -5.42
CA ALA A 32 1.71 25.37 -4.92
C ALA A 32 2.14 25.72 -3.50
N PHE A 33 1.45 25.16 -2.51
CA PHE A 33 1.97 25.23 -1.16
C PHE A 33 3.42 24.76 -1.29
N ASP A 34 4.37 25.60 -0.88
CA ASP A 34 5.73 25.18 -0.60
C ASP A 34 5.63 24.17 0.55
N ALA A 35 5.10 22.99 0.26
CA ALA A 35 5.21 21.78 1.06
C ALA A 35 6.56 21.17 0.71
N GLU A 36 7.61 21.98 0.78
CA GLU A 36 8.98 21.52 0.98
C GLU A 36 9.22 21.19 2.47
N GLU A 37 8.19 21.26 3.30
CA GLU A 37 8.19 20.76 4.67
C GLU A 37 6.99 19.81 4.86
N ASP A 38 7.29 18.53 5.13
CA ASP A 38 6.39 17.55 5.76
C ASP A 38 5.36 16.78 4.90
N ILE A 39 5.77 16.15 3.77
CA ILE A 39 5.28 14.76 3.54
C ILE A 39 6.03 13.90 4.53
N SER A 40 5.64 13.99 5.80
CA SER A 40 6.23 13.18 6.83
C SER A 40 6.07 11.72 6.40
N GLN A 41 7.20 11.06 6.14
CA GLN A 41 7.36 9.66 6.50
C GLN A 41 7.25 9.52 8.03
N ALA A 42 6.27 10.18 8.66
CA ALA A 42 5.89 9.87 10.02
C ALA A 42 5.41 8.43 9.93
N LYS A 43 6.26 7.53 10.42
CA LYS A 43 5.93 6.12 10.55
C LYS A 43 4.61 6.08 11.33
N ILE A 44 3.51 5.77 10.63
CA ILE A 44 2.19 5.66 11.24
C ILE A 44 2.36 4.66 12.38
N PRO A 45 2.00 5.01 13.63
CA PRO A 45 2.21 4.12 14.74
C PRO A 45 1.45 2.80 14.49
N PRO A 46 2.02 1.64 14.85
CA PRO A 46 1.40 0.33 14.59
C PRO A 46 -0.05 0.24 15.07
N GLU A 47 -0.37 0.93 16.17
CA GLU A 47 -1.73 1.02 16.70
C GLU A 47 -2.74 1.68 15.75
N GLU A 48 -2.35 2.74 15.04
CA GLU A 48 -3.21 3.38 14.05
C GLU A 48 -3.38 2.50 12.80
N ILE A 49 -2.34 1.75 12.41
CA ILE A 49 -2.44 0.74 11.36
C ILE A 49 -3.43 -0.34 11.78
N PHE A 50 -3.39 -0.80 13.03
CA PHE A 50 -4.31 -1.81 13.55
C PHE A 50 -5.75 -1.30 13.53
N ASP A 51 -6.00 -0.08 14.00
CA ASP A 51 -7.33 0.54 13.95
C ASP A 51 -7.85 0.69 12.51
N ALA A 52 -6.95 1.00 11.57
CA ALA A 52 -7.28 1.05 10.15
C ALA A 52 -7.64 -0.33 9.58
N VAL A 53 -6.92 -1.40 9.98
CA VAL A 53 -7.25 -2.80 9.64
C VAL A 53 -8.63 -3.18 10.16
N VAL A 54 -8.92 -2.90 11.44
CA VAL A 54 -10.23 -3.17 12.06
C VAL A 54 -11.34 -2.45 11.30
N ARG A 55 -11.17 -1.16 10.99
CA ARG A 55 -12.16 -0.38 10.23
C ARG A 55 -12.37 -0.97 8.83
N HIS A 56 -11.30 -1.37 8.15
CA HIS A 56 -11.37 -1.97 6.82
C HIS A 56 -12.13 -3.30 6.84
N LEU A 57 -11.81 -4.20 7.78
CA LEU A 57 -12.50 -5.48 7.95
C LEU A 57 -13.99 -5.29 8.23
N ARG A 58 -14.37 -4.34 9.09
CA ARG A 58 -15.79 -3.98 9.31
C ARG A 58 -16.46 -3.50 8.02
N SER A 59 -15.76 -2.73 7.19
CA SER A 59 -16.29 -2.26 5.90
C SER A 59 -16.47 -3.38 4.88
N LEU A 60 -15.74 -4.49 5.01
CA LEU A 60 -15.91 -5.71 4.22
C LEU A 60 -17.05 -6.61 4.73
N GLY A 61 -17.74 -6.22 5.82
CA GLY A 61 -18.85 -6.98 6.39
C GLY A 61 -18.43 -8.04 7.41
N CYS A 62 -17.15 -8.11 7.79
CA CYS A 62 -16.67 -9.05 8.81
C CYS A 62 -17.23 -8.66 10.19
N LYS A 63 -17.83 -9.63 10.89
CA LYS A 63 -18.26 -9.47 12.29
C LYS A 63 -17.05 -9.68 13.19
N ILE A 64 -16.61 -8.63 13.86
CA ILE A 64 -15.50 -8.66 14.83
C ILE A 64 -16.11 -8.53 16.22
N ASP A 65 -16.20 -9.65 16.92
CA ASP A 65 -16.89 -9.74 18.22
C ASP A 65 -15.98 -9.34 19.40
N SER A 66 -14.68 -9.61 19.32
CA SER A 66 -13.70 -9.24 20.34
C SER A 66 -12.40 -8.73 19.72
N VAL A 67 -11.85 -7.68 20.33
CA VAL A 67 -10.50 -7.18 20.11
C VAL A 67 -9.83 -7.20 21.46
N GLU A 68 -8.91 -8.14 21.66
CA GLU A 68 -8.22 -8.35 22.93
C GLU A 68 -6.75 -8.01 22.72
N ASP A 69 -6.20 -7.11 23.54
CA ASP A 69 -4.76 -6.81 23.58
C ASP A 69 -4.12 -6.60 22.19
N ARG A 70 -4.77 -5.79 21.34
CA ARG A 70 -4.32 -5.49 19.95
C ARG A 70 -4.12 -6.73 19.07
N LYS A 71 -4.90 -7.76 19.38
CA LYS A 71 -5.07 -8.96 18.58
C LYS A 71 -6.54 -9.14 18.24
N LEU A 72 -6.80 -9.58 17.02
CA LEU A 72 -8.12 -10.07 16.62
C LEU A 72 -7.96 -11.31 15.74
N THR A 73 -8.98 -12.15 15.77
CA THR A 73 -9.10 -13.30 14.87
C THR A 73 -10.46 -13.22 14.19
N VAL A 74 -10.49 -13.37 12.86
CA VAL A 74 -11.72 -13.37 12.07
C VAL A 74 -11.52 -14.22 10.82
N GLN A 75 -12.40 -15.19 10.55
CA GLN A 75 -12.42 -15.91 9.26
C GLN A 75 -11.04 -16.44 8.80
N GLY A 76 -10.28 -17.09 9.69
CA GLY A 76 -8.93 -17.59 9.36
C GLY A 76 -7.83 -16.52 9.27
N LEU A 77 -8.15 -15.24 9.43
CA LEU A 77 -7.20 -14.14 9.60
C LEU A 77 -6.91 -13.92 11.09
N ILE A 78 -5.64 -13.90 11.45
CA ILE A 78 -5.17 -13.43 12.76
C ILE A 78 -4.38 -12.14 12.52
N VAL A 79 -4.73 -11.09 13.24
CA VAL A 79 -4.05 -9.79 13.20
C VAL A 79 -3.43 -9.55 14.57
N VAL A 80 -2.14 -9.23 14.61
CA VAL A 80 -1.39 -8.94 15.85
C VAL A 80 -0.59 -7.66 15.64
N THR A 81 -0.56 -6.78 16.64
CA THR A 81 0.26 -5.57 16.61
C THR A 81 1.56 -5.79 17.37
N ASP A 82 2.68 -5.30 16.84
CA ASP A 82 3.99 -5.24 17.52
C ASP A 82 4.66 -3.86 17.31
N GLU A 83 5.92 -3.71 17.75
CA GLU A 83 6.68 -2.45 17.62
C GLU A 83 7.06 -2.11 16.16
N GLU A 84 7.11 -3.12 15.29
CA GLU A 84 7.55 -2.98 13.91
C GLU A 84 6.39 -2.63 12.97
N GLY A 85 5.19 -3.16 13.25
CA GLY A 85 3.97 -2.92 12.50
C GLY A 85 2.79 -3.80 12.94
N VAL A 86 1.97 -4.19 11.97
CA VAL A 86 0.82 -5.08 12.19
C VAL A 86 1.02 -6.36 11.41
N GLN A 87 1.22 -7.47 12.10
CA GLN A 87 1.35 -8.79 11.50
C GLN A 87 -0.02 -9.36 11.13
N LEU A 88 -0.14 -9.80 9.89
CA LEU A 88 -1.25 -10.59 9.38
C LEU A 88 -0.80 -12.04 9.22
N ILE A 89 -1.59 -12.97 9.73
CA ILE A 89 -1.42 -14.41 9.52
C ILE A 89 -2.72 -14.92 8.91
N PHE A 90 -2.60 -15.55 7.75
CA PHE A 90 -3.71 -16.09 6.98
C PHE A 90 -3.66 -17.61 7.02
N GLU A 91 -4.79 -18.23 7.33
CA GLU A 91 -4.98 -19.68 7.27
C GLU A 91 -6.30 -19.98 6.56
N ASN A 92 -6.27 -20.96 5.63
CA ASN A 92 -7.47 -21.54 5.04
C ASN A 92 -7.20 -23.03 4.71
N GLU A 93 -8.25 -23.83 4.56
CA GLU A 93 -8.13 -25.24 4.15
C GLU A 93 -7.71 -25.39 2.69
N VAL A 94 -8.12 -24.46 1.83
CA VAL A 94 -7.69 -24.38 0.43
C VAL A 94 -6.55 -23.38 0.24
N ARG A 95 -5.88 -23.50 -0.92
CA ARG A 95 -4.74 -22.66 -1.25
C ARG A 95 -5.13 -21.18 -1.32
N LEU A 96 -4.41 -20.35 -0.57
CA LEU A 96 -4.62 -18.92 -0.48
C LEU A 96 -4.46 -18.22 -1.84
N PRO A 97 -5.16 -17.10 -2.06
CA PRO A 97 -5.15 -16.38 -3.32
C PRO A 97 -3.91 -15.50 -3.45
N PHE A 98 -2.73 -15.94 -2.99
CA PHE A 98 -1.51 -15.13 -2.95
C PHE A 98 -0.39 -15.76 -3.78
N VAL A 99 0.38 -14.90 -4.44
CA VAL A 99 1.72 -15.22 -4.95
C VAL A 99 2.77 -14.41 -4.19
N PRO A 100 4.06 -14.81 -4.20
CA PRO A 100 5.09 -14.11 -3.41
C PRO A 100 5.15 -12.60 -3.62
N SER A 101 4.91 -12.12 -4.85
CA SER A 101 4.90 -10.69 -5.16
C SER A 101 3.77 -9.92 -4.50
N ASP A 102 2.64 -10.57 -4.18
CA ASP A 102 1.54 -9.93 -3.46
C ASP A 102 2.01 -9.50 -2.06
N LEU A 103 2.77 -10.36 -1.36
CA LEU A 103 3.23 -10.12 0.01
C LEU A 103 4.54 -9.33 0.10
N ALA A 104 5.13 -8.95 -1.05
CA ALA A 104 6.30 -8.09 -1.16
C ALA A 104 5.95 -6.69 -1.71
N SER A 105 4.65 -6.33 -1.68
CA SER A 105 4.15 -5.06 -2.21
C SER A 105 4.48 -3.87 -1.29
N PRO A 106 4.50 -2.63 -1.80
CA PRO A 106 4.80 -1.44 -0.98
C PRO A 106 3.95 -1.33 0.29
N GLY A 107 4.60 -1.05 1.42
CA GLY A 107 3.98 -1.00 2.75
C GLY A 107 3.83 -2.36 3.44
N LEU A 108 4.19 -3.45 2.75
CA LEU A 108 4.24 -4.80 3.28
C LEU A 108 5.70 -5.28 3.39
N SER A 109 6.01 -6.03 4.44
CA SER A 109 7.31 -6.64 4.67
C SER A 109 7.16 -8.07 5.21
N GLU A 110 8.26 -8.82 5.21
CA GLU A 110 8.33 -10.18 5.77
C GLU A 110 7.30 -11.18 5.21
N GLY A 111 6.85 -10.95 3.97
CA GLY A 111 5.90 -11.80 3.27
C GLY A 111 6.39 -13.24 3.09
N GLN A 112 5.62 -14.22 3.56
CA GLN A 112 5.92 -15.64 3.42
C GLN A 112 4.64 -16.42 3.10
N ILE A 113 4.78 -17.43 2.25
CA ILE A 113 3.74 -18.41 1.92
C ILE A 113 4.36 -19.77 2.20
N ASP A 114 3.62 -20.66 2.84
CA ASP A 114 4.07 -22.03 3.08
C ASP A 114 4.09 -22.88 1.79
N LYS A 115 4.48 -24.15 1.94
CA LYS A 115 4.76 -25.03 0.79
C LYS A 115 3.49 -25.50 0.08
N ASP A 116 2.42 -25.77 0.83
CA ASP A 116 1.11 -26.15 0.28
C ASP A 116 0.32 -24.91 -0.17
N GLY A 117 0.66 -23.73 0.35
CA GLY A 117 0.05 -22.45 0.04
C GLY A 117 -1.22 -22.19 0.83
N CYS A 118 -1.49 -22.97 1.88
CA CYS A 118 -2.67 -22.84 2.74
C CYS A 118 -2.44 -21.86 3.90
N ARG A 119 -1.18 -21.46 4.15
CA ARG A 119 -0.85 -20.42 5.12
C ARG A 119 0.09 -19.37 4.56
N ALA A 120 -0.14 -18.13 4.99
CA ALA A 120 0.73 -17.02 4.68
C ALA A 120 0.85 -16.06 5.85
N ARG A 121 1.94 -15.31 5.88
CA ARG A 121 2.11 -14.18 6.80
C ARG A 121 2.74 -12.99 6.11
N VAL A 122 2.40 -11.80 6.58
CA VAL A 122 2.99 -10.54 6.12
C VAL A 122 2.86 -9.48 7.21
N MET A 123 3.80 -8.56 7.29
CA MET A 123 3.73 -7.41 8.20
C MET A 123 3.34 -6.15 7.43
N ILE A 124 2.32 -5.43 7.92
CA ILE A 124 1.98 -4.10 7.43
C ILE A 124 2.83 -3.09 8.18
N GLN A 125 3.74 -2.42 7.46
CA GLN A 125 4.56 -1.32 7.98
C GLN A 125 4.02 0.06 7.56
N ALA A 126 3.19 0.10 6.50
CA ALA A 126 2.48 1.31 6.09
C ALA A 126 1.09 0.95 5.58
N TRP A 127 0.07 1.63 6.10
CA TRP A 127 -1.30 1.44 5.64
C TRP A 127 -1.51 2.06 4.25
N GLY A 128 -2.04 1.30 3.30
CA GLY A 128 -2.11 1.73 1.91
C GLY A 128 -3.07 0.92 1.04
N ILE A 129 -2.98 1.10 -0.28
CA ILE A 129 -3.80 0.35 -1.25
C ILE A 129 -3.46 -1.14 -1.18
N GLU A 130 -2.18 -1.49 -1.07
CA GLU A 130 -1.73 -2.89 -1.09
C GLU A 130 -2.15 -3.67 0.16
N ALA A 131 -2.05 -3.07 1.34
CA ALA A 131 -2.56 -3.66 2.58
C ALA A 131 -4.08 -3.93 2.51
N ARG A 132 -4.86 -2.96 2.01
CA ARG A 132 -6.31 -3.13 1.79
C ARG A 132 -6.62 -4.22 0.77
N ARG A 133 -5.91 -4.25 -0.35
CA ARG A 133 -6.07 -5.25 -1.41
C ARG A 133 -5.74 -6.66 -0.91
N CYS A 134 -4.69 -6.81 -0.10
CA CYS A 134 -4.31 -8.06 0.53
C CYS A 134 -5.43 -8.61 1.42
N LEU A 135 -5.96 -7.77 2.34
CA LEU A 135 -7.07 -8.14 3.21
C LEU A 135 -8.34 -8.44 2.42
N SER A 136 -8.72 -7.59 1.46
CA SER A 136 -9.92 -7.78 0.65
C SER A 136 -9.89 -9.08 -0.14
N ARG A 137 -8.76 -9.43 -0.76
CA ARG A 137 -8.60 -10.70 -1.49
C ARG A 137 -8.74 -11.91 -0.57
N PHE A 138 -8.17 -11.86 0.63
CA PHE A 138 -8.30 -12.95 1.58
C PHE A 138 -9.75 -13.13 2.04
N ILE A 139 -10.41 -12.04 2.46
CA ILE A 139 -11.80 -12.11 2.92
C ILE A 139 -12.75 -12.55 1.80
N GLU A 140 -12.56 -12.06 0.58
CA GLU A 140 -13.32 -12.53 -0.60
C GLU A 140 -13.11 -14.02 -0.84
N HIS A 141 -11.85 -14.48 -0.77
CA HIS A 141 -11.52 -15.89 -0.92
C HIS A 141 -12.18 -16.76 0.15
N VAL A 142 -12.14 -16.34 1.42
CA VAL A 142 -12.82 -17.07 2.51
C VAL A 142 -14.32 -17.14 2.28
N ASN A 143 -14.98 -16.01 1.97
CA ASN A 143 -16.42 -16.00 1.72
C ASN A 143 -16.83 -16.88 0.52
N ILE A 144 -15.94 -17.13 -0.44
CA ILE A 144 -16.23 -18.00 -1.59
C ILE A 144 -16.04 -19.49 -1.24
N ASN A 145 -15.05 -19.83 -0.41
CA ASN A 145 -14.66 -21.22 -0.17
C ASN A 145 -15.18 -21.82 1.14
N ASP A 146 -15.58 -20.99 2.11
CA ASP A 146 -16.11 -21.45 3.41
C ASP A 146 -17.65 -21.44 3.46
N ASP A 147 -18.33 -20.96 2.42
CA ASP A 147 -19.81 -20.97 2.26
C ASP A 147 -20.35 -22.30 1.65
N GLU A 148 -19.54 -23.37 1.58
CA GLU A 148 -19.97 -24.74 1.18
C GLU A 148 -20.32 -25.67 2.35
#